data_AF-A0A6N2YQP5-F1
#
_entry.id   AF-A0A6N2YQP5-F1
#
_cell.length_a   1.000
_cell.length_b   1.000
_cell.length_c   1.000
_cell.angle_alpha   90.00
_cell.angle_beta   90.00
_cell.angle_gamma   90.00
#
_symmetry.space_group_name_H-M   'P 1'
#
loop_
_entity.id
_entity.type
_entity.pdbx_description
1 polymer ?
#
loop_
_entity_poly.entity_id
_entity_poly.type
_entity_poly.pdbx_seq_one_letter_code
_entity_poly.pdbx_strand_id
1 'polypeptide(L)'
;MKSSGLFFEKREDGSFLIGYEDYDVELFGGDDIEVTYYLDKDNYKILKGKLGLKGEMDTEIKLKKAFGLNFRSLKFCEFCQENKIEYKKNILIL
;
A
#
# COMPACT_ATOMS: atom_id res chain seq x y z
N MET A 1 1.55 -10.56 15.57
CA MET A 1 1.58 -9.40 14.67
C MET A 1 0.41 -8.49 14.96
N LYS A 2 0.70 -7.37 15.62
CA LYS A 2 -0.17 -6.20 15.58
C LYS A 2 0.31 -5.36 14.40
N SER A 3 -0.57 -4.93 13.51
CA SER A 3 -0.19 -4.03 12.43
C SER A 3 -0.96 -2.71 12.56
N SER A 4 -0.36 -1.61 12.08
CA SER A 4 -0.94 -0.25 12.15
C SER A 4 -2.20 -0.08 11.29
N GLY A 5 -2.49 -1.04 10.41
CA GLY A 5 -3.51 -0.91 9.39
C GLY A 5 -2.95 -0.35 8.09
N LEU A 6 -3.81 -0.22 7.09
CA LEU A 6 -3.47 0.39 5.80
C LEU A 6 -3.26 1.89 5.97
N PHE A 7 -2.08 2.40 5.61
CA PHE A 7 -1.85 3.82 5.39
C PHE A 7 -1.52 4.11 3.93
N PHE A 8 -1.75 5.36 3.50
CA PHE A 8 -1.42 5.81 2.16
C PHE A 8 -1.20 7.33 2.10
N GLU A 9 -0.46 7.76 1.08
CA GLU A 9 -0.16 9.17 0.80
C GLU A 9 -0.35 9.44 -0.70
N LYS A 10 -1.09 10.50 -1.05
CA LYS A 10 -1.12 11.04 -2.42
C LYS A 10 -0.18 12.23 -2.48
N ARG A 11 0.79 12.19 -3.39
CA ARG A 11 1.80 13.25 -3.51
C ARG A 11 1.42 14.25 -4.60
N GLU A 12 1.96 15.46 -4.49
CA GLU A 12 1.67 16.57 -5.43
C GLU A 12 2.11 16.25 -6.87
N ASP A 13 3.17 15.46 -7.03
CA ASP A 13 3.65 14.99 -8.34
C ASP A 13 2.71 13.95 -8.99
N GLY A 14 1.67 13.53 -8.28
CA GLY A 14 0.70 12.53 -8.71
C GLY A 14 1.13 11.09 -8.40
N SER A 15 2.26 10.88 -7.73
CA SER A 15 2.66 9.57 -7.22
C SER A 15 1.88 9.18 -5.98
N PHE A 16 1.97 7.91 -5.60
CA PHE A 16 1.20 7.33 -4.51
C PHE A 16 2.05 6.39 -3.67
N LEU A 17 1.96 6.54 -2.36
CA LEU A 17 2.55 5.63 -1.39
C LEU A 17 1.41 4.85 -0.72
N ILE A 18 1.59 3.54 -0.54
CA ILE A 18 0.69 2.70 0.25
C ILE A 18 1.52 1.73 1.08
N GLY A 19 1.11 1.47 2.31
CA GLY A 19 1.88 0.63 3.21
C GLY A 19 1.14 0.18 4.45
N TYR A 20 1.91 -0.45 5.32
CA TYR A 20 1.52 -0.89 6.64
C TYR A 20 2.75 -0.92 7.54
N GLU A 21 2.53 -0.79 8.84
CA GLU A 21 3.52 -1.13 9.85
C GLU A 21 3.14 -2.46 10.48
N ASP A 22 4.14 -3.24 10.88
CA ASP A 22 3.98 -4.47 11.63
C ASP A 22 4.89 -4.42 12.85
N TYR A 23 4.30 -4.69 14.01
CA TYR A 23 4.93 -4.49 15.30
C TYR A 23 5.42 -5.81 15.88
N ASP A 24 6.51 -5.73 16.65
CA ASP A 24 7.13 -6.86 17.35
C ASP A 24 7.51 -8.02 16.41
N VAL A 25 8.15 -7.73 15.27
CA VAL A 25 8.44 -8.76 14.24
C VAL A 25 9.62 -9.62 14.67
N GLU A 26 9.36 -10.86 15.08
CA GLU A 26 10.36 -11.82 15.57
C GLU A 26 11.56 -12.01 14.61
N LEU A 27 11.31 -12.00 13.30
CA LEU A 27 12.36 -12.13 12.28
C LEU A 27 13.39 -10.99 12.35
N PHE A 28 12.97 -9.82 12.85
CA PHE A 28 13.80 -8.64 13.07
C PHE A 28 14.10 -8.44 14.56
N GLY A 29 14.18 -9.51 15.35
CA GLY A 29 14.55 -9.42 16.76
C GLY A 29 13.50 -8.78 17.67
N GLY A 30 12.27 -8.64 17.18
CA GLY A 30 11.20 -7.92 17.87
C GLY A 30 11.12 -6.45 17.49
N ASP A 31 11.88 -5.98 16.50
CA ASP A 31 11.75 -4.63 15.97
C ASP A 31 10.44 -4.45 15.20
N ASP A 32 10.01 -3.19 15.12
CA ASP A 32 8.89 -2.78 14.30
C ASP A 32 9.36 -2.59 12.85
N ILE A 33 8.50 -2.86 11.88
CA ILE A 33 8.81 -2.61 10.46
C ILE A 33 7.73 -1.76 9.81
N GLU A 34 8.16 -0.88 8.91
CA GLU A 34 7.30 -0.20 7.96
C GLU A 34 7.57 -0.74 6.56
N VAL A 35 6.52 -1.23 5.89
CA VAL A 35 6.59 -1.71 4.51
C VAL A 35 5.79 -0.79 3.61
N THR A 36 6.45 -0.17 2.64
CA THR A 36 5.83 0.75 1.70
C THR A 36 6.01 0.32 0.24
N TYR A 37 5.01 0.69 -0.56
CA TYR A 37 4.96 0.48 -1.99
C TYR A 37 4.74 1.85 -2.65
N TYR A 38 5.76 2.33 -3.35
CA TYR A 38 5.72 3.56 -4.11
C TYR A 38 5.30 3.28 -5.56
N LEU A 39 4.23 3.94 -5.99
CA LEU A 39 3.74 3.97 -7.37
C LEU A 39 4.03 5.35 -7.95
N ASP A 40 4.65 5.40 -9.13
CA ASP A 40 4.70 6.67 -9.87
C ASP A 40 3.29 7.08 -10.35
N LYS A 41 3.23 8.24 -11.00
CA LYS A 41 1.98 8.82 -11.49
C LYS A 41 1.20 7.92 -12.46
N ASP A 42 1.89 7.21 -13.35
CA ASP A 42 1.23 6.39 -14.37
C ASP A 42 0.70 5.09 -13.76
N ASN A 43 1.49 4.46 -12.89
CA ASN A 43 1.10 3.28 -12.13
C ASN A 43 -0.05 3.58 -11.16
N TYR A 44 -0.02 4.73 -10.50
CA TYR A 44 -1.13 5.17 -9.66
C TYR A 44 -2.40 5.43 -10.49
N LYS A 45 -2.28 6.00 -11.70
CA LYS A 45 -3.43 6.20 -12.58
C LYS A 45 -4.10 4.88 -12.97
N ILE A 46 -3.33 3.82 -13.21
CA ILE A 46 -3.86 2.48 -13.49
C ILE A 46 -4.60 1.95 -12.26
N LEU A 47 -3.98 1.99 -11.08
CA LEU A 47 -4.61 1.58 -9.82
C LEU A 47 -5.93 2.33 -9.60
N LYS A 48 -5.90 3.65 -9.77
CA LYS A 48 -7.06 4.53 -9.65
C LYS A 48 -8.19 4.12 -10.60
N GLY A 49 -7.88 3.83 -11.86
CA GLY A 49 -8.86 3.38 -12.85
C GLY A 49 -9.47 2.02 -12.50
N LYS A 50 -8.64 1.06 -12.10
CA LYS A 50 -9.07 -0.32 -11.79
C LYS A 50 -9.91 -0.43 -10.53
N LEU A 51 -9.59 0.37 -9.51
CA LEU A 51 -10.38 0.45 -8.28
C LEU A 51 -11.51 1.49 -8.37
N GLY A 52 -11.51 2.31 -9.42
CA GLY A 52 -12.48 3.38 -9.63
C GLY A 52 -12.40 4.50 -8.60
N LEU A 53 -11.21 4.87 -8.12
CA LEU A 53 -11.04 5.90 -7.06
C LEU A 53 -11.38 7.29 -7.63
N LYS A 54 -12.29 8.02 -6.98
CA LYS A 54 -12.77 9.35 -7.42
C LYS A 54 -12.38 10.49 -6.50
N GLY A 55 -12.20 10.25 -5.20
CA GLY A 55 -11.83 11.23 -4.18
C GLY A 55 -11.10 10.59 -2.98
N GLU A 56 -10.74 11.35 -1.96
CA GLU A 56 -9.94 10.85 -0.81
C GLU A 56 -10.67 9.88 0.11
N MET A 57 -11.84 10.26 0.66
CA MET A 57 -12.66 9.32 1.45
C MET A 57 -12.99 8.04 0.66
N ASP A 58 -13.23 8.20 -0.64
CA ASP A 58 -13.47 7.09 -1.57
C ASP A 58 -12.21 6.22 -1.76
N THR A 59 -11.01 6.81 -1.65
CA THR A 59 -9.73 6.09 -1.79
C THR A 59 -9.52 5.13 -0.63
N GLU A 60 -9.62 5.62 0.61
CA GLU A 60 -9.40 4.78 1.79
C GLU A 60 -10.37 3.58 1.82
N ILE A 61 -11.67 3.83 1.63
CA ILE A 61 -12.71 2.80 1.64
C ILE A 61 -12.44 1.74 0.57
N LYS A 62 -12.08 2.17 -0.65
CA LYS A 62 -11.83 1.25 -1.76
C LYS A 62 -10.54 0.46 -1.60
N LEU A 63 -9.48 1.08 -1.08
CA LEU A 63 -8.23 0.38 -0.76
C LEU A 63 -8.45 -0.66 0.33
N LYS A 64 -9.16 -0.31 1.41
CA LYS A 64 -9.53 -1.25 2.47
C LYS A 64 -10.44 -2.37 1.96
N LYS A 65 -11.36 -2.08 1.04
CA LYS A 65 -12.20 -3.11 0.38
C LYS A 65 -11.38 -4.06 -0.50
N ALA A 66 -10.43 -3.53 -1.27
CA ALA A 66 -9.59 -4.31 -2.17
C ALA A 66 -8.56 -5.15 -1.40
N PHE A 67 -7.81 -4.51 -0.50
CA PHE A 67 -6.61 -5.09 0.10
C PHE A 67 -6.81 -5.47 1.58
N GLY A 68 -7.89 -5.04 2.22
CA GLY A 68 -8.21 -5.33 3.62
C GLY A 68 -7.83 -4.20 4.57
N LEU A 69 -8.48 -4.16 5.74
CA LEU A 69 -8.24 -3.14 6.77
C LEU A 69 -6.78 -3.10 7.23
N ASN A 70 -6.18 -4.29 7.39
CA ASN A 70 -4.78 -4.46 7.80
C ASN A 70 -3.84 -4.63 6.60
N PHE A 71 -4.23 -4.12 5.43
CA PHE A 71 -3.48 -4.17 4.17
C PHE A 71 -2.77 -5.52 3.88
N ARG A 72 -3.49 -6.43 3.22
CA ARG A 72 -2.92 -7.71 2.79
C ARG A 72 -1.96 -7.46 1.62
N SER A 73 -0.69 -7.24 1.93
CA SER A 73 0.36 -6.92 0.96
C SER A 73 0.46 -7.92 -0.18
N LEU A 74 0.27 -9.22 0.07
CA LEU A 74 0.22 -10.25 -0.98
C LEU A 74 -0.87 -9.95 -2.02
N LYS A 75 -2.09 -9.58 -1.58
CA LYS A 75 -3.18 -9.23 -2.50
C LYS A 75 -2.89 -7.97 -3.31
N PHE A 76 -2.19 -7.01 -2.71
CA PHE A 76 -1.74 -5.82 -3.42
C PHE A 76 -0.70 -6.19 -4.49
N CYS A 77 0.27 -7.04 -4.17
CA CYS A 77 1.29 -7.51 -5.11
C CYS A 77 0.67 -8.27 -6.30
N GLU A 78 -0.25 -9.20 -6.01
CA GLU A 78 -1.00 -9.96 -7.04
C GLU A 78 -1.79 -9.01 -7.94
N PHE A 79 -2.54 -8.07 -7.35
CA PHE A 79 -3.29 -7.07 -8.10
C PHE A 79 -2.38 -6.23 -9.01
N CYS A 80 -1.22 -5.81 -8.51
CA CYS A 80 -0.26 -5.04 -9.30
C CYS A 80 0.27 -5.86 -10.47
N GLN A 81 0.64 -7.11 -10.24
CA GLN A 81 1.12 -8.03 -11.29
C GLN A 81 0.06 -8.24 -12.38
N GLU A 82 -1.18 -8.54 -12.01
CA GLU A 82 -2.30 -8.75 -12.94
C GLU A 82 -2.60 -7.51 -13.80
N ASN A 83 -2.38 -6.32 -13.25
CA ASN A 83 -2.69 -5.06 -13.92
C ASN A 83 -1.46 -4.36 -14.51
N LYS A 84 -0.30 -5.03 -14.52
CA LYS A 84 0.99 -4.48 -15.01
C LYS A 84 1.34 -3.15 -14.35
N ILE A 85 1.11 -3.08 -13.05
CA ILE A 85 1.46 -1.95 -12.19
C ILE A 85 2.82 -2.24 -11.59
N GLU A 86 3.80 -1.38 -11.88
CA GLU A 86 5.12 -1.41 -11.27
C GLU A 86 5.14 -0.56 -10.01
N TYR A 87 5.92 -0.99 -9.02
CA TYR A 87 6.12 -0.26 -7.77
C TYR A 87 7.54 -0.45 -7.25
N LYS A 88 8.01 0.50 -6.43
CA LYS A 88 9.22 0.34 -5.62
C LYS A 88 8.81 -0.06 -4.20
N LYS A 89 9.28 -1.21 -3.74
CA LYS A 89 9.05 -1.68 -2.36
C LYS A 89 10.20 -1.22 -1.47
N ASN A 90 9.87 -0.67 -0.31
CA ASN A 90 10.82 -0.37 0.75
C ASN A 90 10.41 -1.07 2.05
N ILE A 91 11.40 -1.50 2.83
CA ILE A 91 11.22 -2.01 4.19
C ILE A 91 12.14 -1.19 5.08
N LEU A 92 11.56 -0.50 6.04
CA LEU A 92 12.27 0.23 7.09
C LEU A 92 12.11 -0.55 8.39
N ILE A 93 13.21 -0.78 9.09
CA ILE A 93 13.23 -1.31 10.47
C ILE A 93 13.28 -0.09 11.39
N LEU A 94 12.39 -0.03 12.37
CA LEU A 94 12.16 1.13 13.25
C LEU A 94 12.75 0.92 14.65
#